data_AF-A0A2N3A0F1-F1
#
_entry.id   AF-A0A2N3A0F1-F1
#
_cell.length_a   1.000
_cell.length_b   1.000
_cell.length_c   1.000
_cell.angle_alpha   90.00
_cell.angle_beta   90.00
_cell.angle_gamma   90.00
#
_symmetry.space_group_name_H-M   'P 1'
#
loop_
_entity.id
_entity.type
_entity.pdbx_description
1 polymer ?
#
loop_
_entity_poly.entity_id
_entity_poly.type
_entity_poly.pdbx_seq_one_letter_code
_entity_poly.pdbx_strand_id
1 'polypeptide(L)'
;IGIAADNEIQLNMRSVGKEVGFRLLTIPSTATSSTKYAFQNRVISSDIIAYSVTNQTTNQDVFVVKGDGSVGIGTDKTTGFMLSVEGDVRTRSIQVDAANILWSDFVFSANFKLKNLLEVEDFINKYKHLPDVPSEKEVKEKGIDLGKMDAILLQKIEELTLYIIQQEKRIKELEQQIKK
;
A
#
# COMPACT_ATOMS: atom_id res chain seq x y z
N ILE A 1 -35.04 -10.83 29.22
CA ILE A 1 -34.48 -12.19 29.04
C ILE A 1 -34.19 -12.76 30.41
N GLY A 2 -35.00 -13.73 30.80
CA GLY A 2 -34.64 -14.72 31.80
C GLY A 2 -35.21 -16.02 31.27
N ILE A 3 -34.34 -16.94 30.87
CA ILE A 3 -34.70 -18.28 30.41
C ILE A 3 -33.84 -19.24 31.24
N ALA A 4 -34.47 -20.23 31.85
CA ALA A 4 -33.81 -21.49 32.13
C ALA A 4 -34.62 -22.57 31.38
N ALA A 5 -33.96 -23.13 30.35
CA ALA A 5 -34.31 -24.26 29.48
C ALA A 5 -35.80 -24.33 29.03
N ASP A 6 -36.29 -23.86 27.88
CA ASP A 6 -35.77 -23.78 26.51
C ASP A 6 -36.70 -22.81 25.73
N ASN A 7 -36.32 -21.54 25.49
CA ASN A 7 -35.78 -20.92 24.27
C ASN A 7 -36.74 -20.55 23.11
N GLU A 8 -37.18 -19.28 23.12
CA GLU A 8 -37.06 -18.37 21.95
C GLU A 8 -36.61 -16.97 22.48
N ILE A 9 -35.50 -16.42 21.97
CA ILE A 9 -34.97 -15.08 22.36
C ILE A 9 -35.13 -14.12 21.19
N GLN A 10 -36.09 -13.21 21.28
CA GLN A 10 -36.16 -11.97 20.48
C GLN A 10 -35.46 -10.82 21.23
N LEU A 11 -34.65 -10.00 20.54
CA LEU A 11 -34.01 -8.78 21.08
C LEU A 11 -34.45 -7.54 20.28
N ASN A 12 -35.45 -6.84 20.79
CA ASN A 12 -35.88 -5.54 20.28
C ASN A 12 -34.97 -4.44 20.84
N MET A 13 -34.10 -3.87 20.00
CA MET A 13 -33.21 -2.78 20.39
C MET A 13 -33.72 -1.47 19.79
N ARG A 14 -34.16 -0.55 20.66
CA ARG A 14 -34.64 0.78 20.25
C ARG A 14 -33.52 1.79 20.43
N SER A 15 -33.03 2.35 19.32
CA SER A 15 -32.26 3.58 19.38
C SER A 15 -33.20 4.75 19.66
N VAL A 16 -32.91 5.56 20.67
CA VAL A 16 -33.44 6.92 20.75
C VAL A 16 -32.34 7.82 20.21
N GLY A 17 -32.38 8.12 18.91
CA GLY A 17 -31.53 9.15 18.32
C GLY A 17 -30.45 8.72 17.30
N LYS A 18 -30.37 7.43 16.90
CA LYS A 18 -29.42 6.80 15.94
C LYS A 18 -28.08 6.46 16.63
N GLU A 19 -27.75 5.26 17.13
CA GLU A 19 -27.66 3.91 16.53
C GLU A 19 -27.62 2.81 17.63
N VAL A 20 -27.85 1.53 17.28
CA VAL A 20 -27.70 0.35 18.18
C VAL A 20 -27.20 -0.87 17.37
N GLY A 21 -26.36 -1.75 17.95
CA GLY A 21 -25.80 -2.95 17.29
C GLY A 21 -25.89 -4.26 18.12
N PHE A 22 -25.80 -5.43 17.44
CA PHE A 22 -26.06 -6.78 17.99
C PHE A 22 -25.14 -7.90 17.43
N ARG A 23 -24.94 -9.03 18.15
CA ARG A 23 -24.03 -10.16 17.79
C ARG A 23 -24.64 -11.59 18.03
N LEU A 24 -24.58 -12.54 17.06
CA LEU A 24 -25.03 -13.96 17.14
C LEU A 24 -24.00 -15.01 16.61
N LEU A 25 -24.12 -16.32 16.93
CA LEU A 25 -23.21 -17.43 16.54
C LEU A 25 -23.97 -18.74 16.17
N THR A 26 -23.39 -19.63 15.36
CA THR A 26 -23.98 -20.96 14.99
C THR A 26 -23.05 -22.13 15.35
N ILE A 27 -23.61 -23.24 15.88
CA ILE A 27 -22.90 -24.50 16.18
C ILE A 27 -23.70 -25.67 15.59
N PRO A 28 -23.15 -26.51 14.68
CA PRO A 28 -23.89 -27.66 14.13
C PRO A 28 -23.70 -28.92 14.99
N SER A 29 -24.75 -29.75 15.10
CA SER A 29 -24.74 -30.95 15.96
C SER A 29 -24.14 -32.21 15.32
N THR A 30 -23.99 -32.31 14.00
CA THR A 30 -23.42 -33.50 13.31
C THR A 30 -22.75 -33.25 11.94
N ALA A 31 -22.57 -31.99 11.50
CA ALA A 31 -22.04 -31.71 10.16
C ALA A 31 -20.50 -31.70 10.10
N THR A 32 -19.92 -32.60 9.31
CA THR A 32 -18.49 -32.63 8.90
C THR A 32 -18.15 -31.62 7.78
N SER A 33 -18.99 -30.61 7.55
CA SER A 33 -18.66 -29.51 6.64
C SER A 33 -19.16 -28.18 7.20
N SER A 34 -18.21 -27.27 7.38
CA SER A 34 -18.25 -26.12 8.26
C SER A 34 -19.25 -25.03 7.84
N THR A 35 -20.21 -24.69 8.69
CA THR A 35 -20.84 -23.35 8.66
C THR A 35 -19.81 -22.33 9.15
N LYS A 36 -19.42 -21.38 8.29
CA LYS A 36 -18.22 -20.56 8.52
C LYS A 36 -18.40 -19.06 8.68
N TYR A 37 -19.60 -18.50 8.94
CA TYR A 37 -19.71 -17.09 9.35
C TYR A 37 -20.89 -16.81 10.30
N ALA A 38 -20.64 -15.94 11.29
CA ALA A 38 -21.60 -15.47 12.30
C ALA A 38 -22.26 -14.12 11.91
N PHE A 39 -21.62 -13.34 11.03
CA PHE A 39 -22.18 -12.15 10.37
C PHE A 39 -21.82 -12.21 8.89
N GLN A 40 -22.83 -12.16 8.03
CA GLN A 40 -22.65 -12.00 6.59
C GLN A 40 -23.46 -10.78 6.18
N ASN A 41 -22.78 -9.71 5.78
CA ASN A 41 -23.44 -8.60 5.09
C ASN A 41 -23.40 -8.89 3.59
N ARG A 42 -24.56 -9.18 2.99
CA ARG A 42 -24.65 -9.42 1.54
C ARG A 42 -24.94 -8.11 0.85
N VAL A 43 -23.91 -7.54 0.25
CA VAL A 43 -23.99 -6.24 -0.40
C VAL A 43 -24.36 -6.42 -1.88
N ILE A 44 -25.21 -5.53 -2.39
CA ILE A 44 -25.73 -5.57 -3.78
C ILE A 44 -25.00 -4.62 -4.73
N SER A 45 -24.05 -3.84 -4.22
CA SER A 45 -23.24 -2.88 -4.96
C SER A 45 -21.91 -2.65 -4.26
N SER A 46 -20.85 -2.39 -5.03
CA SER A 46 -19.51 -2.06 -4.53
C SER A 46 -19.49 -0.80 -3.66
N ASP A 47 -20.35 0.16 -3.99
CA ASP A 47 -20.30 1.51 -3.42
C ASP A 47 -21.05 1.64 -2.08
N ILE A 48 -21.73 0.57 -1.65
CA ILE A 48 -22.46 0.55 -0.37
C ILE A 48 -21.48 0.27 0.76
N ILE A 49 -21.62 1.00 1.87
CA ILE A 49 -20.91 0.72 3.12
C ILE A 49 -21.50 -0.57 3.74
N ALA A 50 -20.68 -1.62 3.79
CA ALA A 50 -21.02 -2.90 4.42
C ALA A 50 -20.89 -2.83 5.95
N TYR A 51 -19.95 -2.03 6.44
CA TYR A 51 -19.74 -1.79 7.87
C TYR A 51 -19.07 -0.43 8.06
N SER A 52 -19.50 0.37 9.02
CA SER A 52 -18.79 1.58 9.42
C SER A 52 -18.76 1.76 10.94
N VAL A 53 -17.74 2.49 11.39
CA VAL A 53 -17.69 3.09 12.72
C VAL A 53 -17.78 4.59 12.50
N THR A 54 -18.86 5.20 13.01
CA THR A 54 -19.13 6.63 12.85
C THR A 54 -18.81 7.37 14.15
N ASN A 55 -18.06 8.47 14.04
CA ASN A 55 -17.88 9.38 15.15
C ASN A 55 -19.15 10.23 15.31
N GLN A 56 -19.89 10.04 16.41
CA GLN A 56 -21.16 10.73 16.65
C GLN A 56 -21.04 12.25 16.84
N THR A 57 -19.86 12.75 17.25
CA THR A 57 -19.64 14.19 17.43
C THR A 57 -19.49 14.90 16.08
N THR A 58 -18.79 14.26 15.13
CA THR A 58 -18.53 14.84 13.81
C THR A 58 -19.50 14.34 12.74
N ASN A 59 -20.25 13.28 13.04
CA ASN A 59 -21.08 12.53 12.09
C ASN A 59 -20.29 12.11 10.83
N GLN A 60 -19.03 11.70 11.04
CA GLN A 60 -18.12 11.22 9.99
C GLN A 60 -17.73 9.77 10.26
N ASP A 61 -17.66 8.97 9.20
CA ASP A 61 -17.15 7.61 9.29
C ASP A 61 -15.63 7.62 9.47
N VAL A 62 -15.17 7.02 10.57
CA VAL A 62 -13.74 6.94 10.91
C VAL A 62 -13.13 5.58 10.55
N PHE A 63 -13.97 4.60 10.26
CA PHE A 63 -13.59 3.31 9.71
C PHE A 63 -14.74 2.81 8.83
N VAL A 64 -14.46 2.43 7.60
CA VAL A 64 -15.46 1.87 6.67
C VAL A 64 -14.95 0.59 6.02
N VAL A 65 -15.86 -0.33 5.76
CA VAL A 65 -15.67 -1.47 4.86
C VAL A 65 -16.79 -1.37 3.83
N LYS A 66 -16.42 -1.31 2.55
CA LYS A 66 -17.38 -1.22 1.44
C LYS A 66 -17.79 -2.59 0.90
N GLY A 67 -18.79 -2.59 0.03
CA GLY A 67 -19.34 -3.78 -0.60
C GLY A 67 -18.37 -4.53 -1.50
N ASP A 68 -17.37 -3.84 -2.04
CA ASP A 68 -16.25 -4.46 -2.77
C ASP A 68 -15.14 -5.01 -1.85
N GLY A 69 -15.28 -4.86 -0.53
CA GLY A 69 -14.30 -5.27 0.47
C GLY A 69 -13.20 -4.24 0.73
N SER A 70 -13.21 -3.10 0.03
CA SER A 70 -12.24 -2.03 0.29
C SER A 70 -12.46 -1.42 1.68
N VAL A 71 -11.36 -1.11 2.37
CA VAL A 71 -11.35 -0.60 3.73
C VAL A 71 -10.84 0.84 3.74
N GLY A 72 -11.57 1.73 4.38
CA GLY A 72 -11.17 3.11 4.62
C GLY A 72 -10.96 3.37 6.11
N ILE A 73 -9.86 4.00 6.50
CA ILE A 73 -9.57 4.43 7.87
C ILE A 73 -9.43 5.95 7.85
N GLY A 74 -10.32 6.66 8.54
CA GLY A 74 -10.40 8.13 8.49
C GLY A 74 -10.92 8.70 7.17
N THR A 75 -11.35 7.86 6.22
CA THR A 75 -11.86 8.25 4.90
C THR A 75 -12.81 7.19 4.37
N ASP A 76 -13.79 7.61 3.56
CA ASP A 76 -14.66 6.74 2.77
C ASP A 76 -14.21 6.63 1.30
N LYS A 77 -13.15 7.36 0.91
CA LYS A 77 -12.62 7.37 -0.44
C LYS A 77 -11.61 6.24 -0.64
N THR A 78 -12.12 5.09 -1.03
CA THR A 78 -11.34 3.88 -1.29
C THR A 78 -11.11 3.58 -2.78
N THR A 79 -11.50 4.50 -3.68
CA THR A 79 -11.47 4.25 -5.12
C THR A 79 -10.06 3.89 -5.60
N GLY A 80 -9.92 2.68 -6.17
CA GLY A 80 -8.66 2.19 -6.70
C GLY A 80 -7.74 1.51 -5.67
N PHE A 81 -8.11 1.46 -4.40
CA PHE A 81 -7.31 0.86 -3.32
C PHE A 81 -8.16 -0.05 -2.42
N MET A 82 -7.63 -1.21 -2.07
CA MET A 82 -8.29 -2.09 -1.09
C MET A 82 -8.15 -1.59 0.35
N LEU A 83 -7.17 -0.72 0.62
CA LEU A 83 -6.99 -0.05 1.90
C LEU A 83 -6.60 1.41 1.67
N SER A 84 -7.41 2.33 2.19
CA SER A 84 -7.13 3.78 2.18
C SER A 84 -7.09 4.30 3.61
N VAL A 85 -6.04 5.04 3.96
CA VAL A 85 -5.85 5.59 5.31
C VAL A 85 -5.61 7.08 5.19
N GLU A 86 -6.47 7.88 5.80
CA GLU A 86 -6.30 9.32 5.94
C GLU A 86 -5.54 9.61 7.24
N GLY A 87 -4.22 9.52 7.16
CA GLY A 87 -3.30 9.70 8.27
C GLY A 87 -2.08 8.77 8.21
N ASP A 88 -1.28 8.79 9.26
CA ASP A 88 -0.05 8.00 9.32
C ASP A 88 -0.30 6.55 9.77
N VAL A 89 0.37 5.62 9.09
CA VAL A 89 0.36 4.19 9.46
C VAL A 89 1.63 3.86 10.21
N ARG A 90 1.52 3.49 11.48
CA ARG A 90 2.63 2.93 12.26
C ARG A 90 2.65 1.41 12.14
N THR A 91 3.72 0.87 11.55
CA THR A 91 3.96 -0.58 11.47
C THR A 91 5.33 -0.94 12.03
N ARG A 92 5.51 -2.22 12.38
CA ARG A 92 6.83 -2.79 12.70
C ARG A 92 7.55 -3.32 11.46
N SER A 93 6.79 -3.79 10.47
CA SER A 93 7.31 -4.35 9.23
C SER A 93 6.23 -4.29 8.15
N ILE A 94 6.66 -4.07 6.91
CA ILE A 94 5.84 -4.20 5.72
C ILE A 94 6.59 -5.08 4.73
N GLN A 95 5.90 -6.09 4.21
CA GLN A 95 6.41 -6.92 3.12
C GLN A 95 5.58 -6.58 1.89
N VAL A 96 6.24 -6.06 0.86
CA VAL A 96 5.62 -5.76 -0.42
C VAL A 96 5.88 -6.96 -1.34
N ASP A 97 4.83 -7.54 -1.90
CA ASP A 97 4.96 -8.65 -2.83
C ASP A 97 5.59 -8.15 -4.14
N ALA A 98 6.69 -8.79 -4.55
CA ALA A 98 7.44 -8.42 -5.75
C ALA A 98 6.80 -8.94 -7.04
N ALA A 99 5.72 -9.73 -6.97
CA ALA A 99 5.10 -10.36 -8.15
C ALA A 99 4.75 -9.38 -9.29
N ASN A 100 4.52 -8.10 -8.99
CA ASN A 100 4.23 -7.05 -9.97
C ASN A 100 5.24 -5.89 -9.95
N ILE A 101 6.34 -6.01 -9.20
CA ILE A 101 7.41 -5.01 -9.16
C ILE A 101 8.56 -5.55 -10.01
N LEU A 102 8.91 -4.82 -11.07
CA LEU A 102 10.14 -5.06 -11.82
C LEU A 102 11.31 -4.80 -10.87
N TRP A 103 11.84 -5.86 -10.28
CA TRP A 103 13.01 -5.77 -9.43
C TRP A 103 14.22 -5.36 -10.29
N SER A 104 14.97 -4.36 -9.83
CA SER A 104 16.16 -3.86 -10.53
C SER A 104 17.31 -4.85 -10.37
N ASP A 105 17.33 -5.92 -11.17
CA ASP A 105 18.49 -6.83 -11.30
C ASP A 105 19.02 -6.85 -12.75
N PHE A 106 18.79 -5.78 -13.49
CA PHE A 106 19.16 -5.69 -14.91
C PHE A 106 20.30 -4.72 -15.18
N VAL A 107 20.69 -3.88 -14.21
CA VAL A 107 21.76 -2.87 -14.37
C VAL A 107 23.12 -3.51 -14.59
N PHE A 108 23.35 -4.69 -14.01
CA PHE A 108 24.58 -5.48 -14.22
C PHE A 108 24.54 -6.39 -15.45
N SER A 109 23.44 -6.37 -16.22
CA SER A 109 23.36 -7.17 -17.44
C SER A 109 24.30 -6.62 -18.51
N ALA A 110 24.88 -7.52 -19.33
CA ALA A 110 25.80 -7.14 -20.41
C ALA A 110 25.19 -6.18 -21.46
N ASN A 111 23.86 -6.13 -21.54
CA ASN A 111 23.12 -5.28 -22.48
C ASN A 111 22.64 -3.96 -21.85
N PHE A 112 22.91 -3.72 -20.56
CA PHE A 112 22.51 -2.48 -19.92
C PHE A 112 23.33 -1.30 -20.46
N LYS A 113 22.63 -0.32 -21.03
CA LYS A 113 23.24 0.91 -21.53
C LYS A 113 23.28 1.94 -20.41
N LEU A 114 24.40 1.96 -19.69
CA LEU A 114 24.68 3.01 -18.72
C LEU A 114 24.75 4.37 -19.45
N LYS A 115 23.94 5.33 -19.02
CA LYS A 115 23.96 6.70 -19.56
C LYS A 115 25.31 7.35 -19.28
N ASN A 116 25.72 8.32 -20.08
CA ASN A 116 26.91 9.09 -19.75
C ASN A 116 26.58 10.10 -18.62
N LEU A 117 27.51 10.36 -17.71
CA LEU A 117 27.37 11.40 -16.67
C LEU A 117 27.05 12.78 -17.26
N LEU A 118 27.56 13.12 -18.45
CA LEU A 118 27.20 14.36 -19.14
C LEU A 118 25.71 14.41 -19.51
N GLU A 119 25.16 13.30 -20.01
CA GLU A 119 23.73 13.21 -20.34
C GLU A 119 22.86 13.26 -19.08
N VAL A 120 23.34 12.66 -17.98
CA VAL A 120 22.68 12.73 -16.67
C VAL A 120 22.72 14.16 -16.12
N GLU A 121 23.85 14.86 -16.23
CA GLU A 121 23.99 16.26 -15.83
C GLU A 121 23.04 17.16 -16.62
N ASP A 122 22.99 17.02 -17.95
CA ASP A 122 22.07 17.76 -18.81
C ASP A 122 20.61 17.51 -18.41
N PHE A 123 20.26 16.26 -18.09
CA PHE A 123 18.93 15.91 -17.62
C PHE A 123 18.60 16.58 -16.27
N ILE A 124 19.51 16.52 -15.30
CA ILE A 124 19.34 17.17 -13.98
C ILE A 124 19.19 18.68 -14.15
N ASN A 125 20.01 19.30 -15.00
CA ASN A 125 19.95 20.73 -15.25
C ASN A 125 18.60 21.15 -15.85
N LYS A 126 18.06 20.34 -16.77
CA LYS A 126 16.80 20.59 -17.47
C LYS A 126 15.56 20.29 -16.63
N TYR A 127 15.52 19.15 -15.93
CA TYR A 127 14.32 18.63 -15.28
C TYR A 127 14.36 18.68 -13.74
N LYS A 128 15.52 18.99 -13.14
CA LYS A 128 15.71 19.13 -11.67
C LYS A 128 15.43 17.86 -10.86
N HIS A 129 15.49 16.69 -11.49
CA HIS A 129 15.48 15.40 -10.83
C HIS A 129 16.34 14.39 -11.62
N LEU A 130 16.63 13.24 -11.02
CA LEU A 130 17.35 12.17 -11.72
C LEU A 130 16.47 11.51 -12.78
N PRO A 131 17.06 10.97 -13.86
CA PRO A 131 16.33 10.13 -14.80
C PRO A 131 15.60 8.99 -14.07
N ASP A 132 14.41 8.63 -14.54
CA ASP A 132 13.58 7.52 -14.01
C ASP A 132 13.02 7.73 -12.59
N VAL A 133 13.50 8.75 -11.86
CA VAL A 133 12.96 9.18 -10.56
C VAL A 133 11.81 10.16 -10.82
N PRO A 134 10.63 9.96 -10.20
CA PRO A 134 9.50 10.88 -10.39
C PRO A 134 9.82 12.29 -9.86
N SER A 135 9.30 13.30 -10.54
CA SER A 135 9.45 14.69 -10.14
C SER A 135 8.65 15.01 -8.87
N GLU A 136 9.04 16.05 -8.14
CA GLU A 136 8.30 16.51 -6.94
C GLU A 136 6.82 16.77 -7.25
N LYS A 137 6.53 17.32 -8.44
CA LYS A 137 5.15 17.58 -8.89
C LYS A 137 4.37 16.28 -9.05
N GLU A 138 4.95 15.27 -9.69
CA GLU A 138 4.30 13.96 -9.86
C GLU A 138 4.06 13.26 -8.52
N VAL A 139 5.02 13.35 -7.60
CA VAL A 139 4.91 12.80 -6.25
C VAL A 139 3.77 13.46 -5.47
N LYS A 140 3.64 14.80 -5.55
CA LYS A 140 2.55 15.53 -4.89
C LYS A 140 1.17 15.20 -5.48
N GLU A 141 1.09 14.98 -6.78
CA GLU A 141 -0.18 14.73 -7.47
C GLU A 141 -0.65 13.27 -7.36
N LYS A 142 0.27 12.30 -7.43
CA LYS A 142 -0.06 10.87 -7.57
C LYS A 142 0.38 10.01 -6.39
N GLY A 143 1.18 10.56 -5.47
CA GLY A 143 1.84 9.77 -4.43
C GLY A 143 2.99 8.90 -4.98
N ILE A 144 3.52 8.04 -4.12
CA ILE A 144 4.60 7.09 -4.45
C ILE A 144 4.18 5.69 -4.05
N ASP A 145 4.42 4.72 -4.93
CA ASP A 145 4.42 3.30 -4.60
C ASP A 145 5.76 2.95 -3.94
N LEU A 146 5.72 2.55 -2.68
CA LEU A 146 6.92 2.26 -1.87
C LEU A 146 7.81 1.22 -2.54
N GLY A 147 7.22 0.12 -3.04
CA GLY A 147 7.99 -0.97 -3.64
C GLY A 147 8.64 -0.56 -4.96
N LYS A 148 7.95 0.22 -5.79
CA LYS A 148 8.54 0.77 -7.02
C LYS A 148 9.64 1.78 -6.74
N MET A 149 9.47 2.65 -5.74
CA MET A 149 10.50 3.61 -5.38
C MET A 149 11.75 2.93 -4.85
N ASP A 150 11.60 1.92 -3.99
CA ASP A 150 12.74 1.13 -3.50
C ASP A 150 13.48 0.44 -4.66
N ALA A 151 12.76 -0.09 -5.65
CA ALA A 151 13.37 -0.67 -6.85
C ALA A 151 14.11 0.38 -7.70
N ILE A 152 13.55 1.59 -7.87
CA ILE A 152 14.22 2.70 -8.57
C ILE A 152 15.47 3.14 -7.80
N LEU A 153 15.40 3.25 -6.48
CA LEU A 153 16.54 3.61 -5.64
C LEU A 153 17.66 2.57 -5.78
N LEU A 154 17.31 1.27 -5.77
CA LEU A 154 18.28 0.21 -6.01
C LEU A 154 18.94 0.36 -7.38
N GLN A 155 18.16 0.59 -8.44
CA GLN A 155 18.70 0.85 -9.78
C GLN A 155 19.71 2.00 -9.79
N LYS A 156 19.41 3.10 -9.09
CA LYS A 156 20.33 4.26 -9.02
C LYS A 156 21.59 3.96 -8.20
N ILE A 157 21.50 3.15 -7.15
CA ILE A 157 22.68 2.70 -6.39
C ILE A 157 23.58 1.82 -7.28
N GLU A 158 23.00 0.94 -8.10
CA GLU A 158 23.75 0.11 -9.05
C GLU A 158 24.42 0.96 -10.15
N GLU A 159 23.69 1.92 -10.74
CA GLU A 159 24.24 2.88 -11.72
C GLU A 159 25.41 3.68 -11.11
N LEU A 160 25.24 4.21 -9.89
CA LEU A 160 26.29 4.93 -9.16
C LEU A 160 27.51 4.06 -8.92
N THR A 161 27.32 2.79 -8.57
CA THR A 161 28.41 1.83 -8.38
C THR A 161 29.22 1.63 -9.66
N LEU A 162 28.55 1.54 -10.82
CA LEU A 162 29.23 1.45 -12.12
C LEU A 162 30.03 2.72 -12.44
N TYR A 163 29.48 3.92 -12.19
CA TYR A 163 30.22 5.17 -12.39
C TYR A 163 31.45 5.26 -11.48
N ILE A 164 31.34 4.83 -10.22
CA ILE A 164 32.47 4.81 -9.28
C ILE A 164 33.57 3.86 -9.76
N ILE A 165 33.21 2.66 -10.23
CA ILE A 165 34.18 1.71 -10.80
C ILE A 165 34.88 2.29 -12.02
N GLN A 166 34.16 2.99 -12.91
CA GLN A 166 34.75 3.67 -14.07
C GLN A 166 35.72 4.78 -13.66
N GLN A 167 35.33 5.61 -12.68
CA GLN A 167 36.19 6.67 -12.15
C GLN A 167 37.46 6.11 -11.50
N GLU A 168 37.34 5.05 -10.69
CA GLU A 168 38.48 4.39 -10.04
C GLU A 168 39.49 3.83 -11.07
N LYS A 169 38.98 3.21 -12.16
CA LYS A 169 39.84 2.77 -13.27
C LYS A 169 40.58 3.94 -13.90
N ARG A 170 39.87 5.05 -14.15
CA ARG A 170 40.45 6.25 -14.75
C ARG A 170 41.52 6.89 -13.85
N ILE A 171 41.27 6.96 -12.54
CA ILE A 171 42.24 7.47 -11.56
C ILE A 171 43.52 6.62 -11.61
N LYS A 172 43.39 5.29 -11.58
CA LYS A 172 44.56 4.38 -11.68
C LYS A 172 45.35 4.56 -12.97
N GLU A 173 44.67 4.74 -14.11
CA GLU A 173 45.34 5.04 -15.38
C GLU A 173 46.12 6.36 -15.32
N LEU A 174 45.53 7.42 -14.76
CA LEU A 174 46.17 8.72 -14.61
C LEU A 174 47.37 8.65 -13.65
N GLU A 175 47.24 7.96 -12.52
CA GLU A 175 48.33 7.74 -11.58
C GLU A 175 49.50 6.96 -12.21
N GLN A 176 49.22 5.97 -13.05
CA GLN A 176 50.25 5.24 -13.79
C GLN A 176 50.96 6.11 -14.82
N GLN A 177 50.25 7.04 -15.46
CA GLN A 177 50.85 7.99 -16.41
C GLN A 177 51.74 9.02 -15.71
N ILE A 178 51.37 9.48 -14.51
CA ILE A 178 52.16 10.42 -13.71
C ILE A 178 53.44 9.78 -13.14
N LYS A 179 53.41 8.47 -12.86
CA LYS A 179 54.56 7.71 -12.35
C LYS A 179 55.60 7.32 -13.41
N LYS A 180 55.30 7.52 -14.69
CA LYS A 180 56.24 7.33 -15.81
C LYS A 180 56.93 8.63 -16.16
#